data_AF-A0AA42T0K5-F1
#
_entry.id   AF-A0AA42T0K5-F1
#
_cell.length_a   1.000
_cell.length_b   1.000
_cell.length_c   1.000
_cell.angle_alpha   90.00
_cell.angle_beta   90.00
_cell.angle_gamma   90.00
#
_symmetry.space_group_name_H-M   'P 1'
#
loop_
_entity.id
_entity.type
_entity.pdbx_description
1 polymer ?
#
loop_
_entity_poly.entity_id
_entity_poly.type
_entity_poly.pdbx_seq_one_letter_code
_entity_poly.pdbx_strand_id
1 'polypeptide(L)'
;MPHRRNTPPTRNALRWLGLCAGALLAGGAHASARILELDCAGQPFVVEARPFAENAAGSSQVDVRYRYRGQPLAAIRYEIFYKNLDAYLQHDAARTRAFGLNLDTVGTSRLHGYDWGDTLYLPPDAFSASDFERLAACLEAERERIRRTFADASITSRTFLGLMKTRTSMPVTGIARLVHAPAPIAGLYGVGNWYFVLVEAGGQVLVHSNFTANNPPVSTALGEVRRDGRRPTLLAPARYRFHGKEYETRDLLTLTDRHGRRMGDDFRLQVR
;
A
#
# COMPACT_ATOMS: atom_id res chain seq x y z
N MET A 1 45.20 -27.58 8.30
CA MET A 1 45.01 -28.88 7.59
C MET A 1 45.08 -29.98 8.64
N PRO A 2 44.44 -31.16 8.49
CA PRO A 2 43.47 -31.63 7.47
C PRO A 2 41.99 -31.40 7.93
N HIS A 3 40.95 -31.25 7.08
CA HIS A 3 40.19 -32.27 6.29
C HIS A 3 39.51 -33.36 7.17
N ARG A 4 38.25 -33.84 7.00
CA ARG A 4 37.13 -33.77 6.00
C ARG A 4 35.82 -34.18 6.76
N ARG A 5 34.54 -34.13 6.31
CA ARG A 5 33.85 -33.78 5.03
C ARG A 5 32.34 -33.48 5.27
N ASN A 6 31.67 -32.97 4.22
CA ASN A 6 30.28 -33.16 3.71
C ASN A 6 29.25 -34.01 4.53
N THR A 7 27.92 -33.76 4.50
CA THR A 7 27.07 -33.34 3.35
C THR A 7 25.71 -32.74 3.81
N PRO A 8 25.08 -31.80 3.06
CA PRO A 8 23.62 -31.53 3.09
C PRO A 8 22.85 -32.59 2.25
N PRO A 9 21.51 -32.54 1.98
CA PRO A 9 20.53 -31.49 2.27
C PRO A 9 19.16 -31.95 2.82
N THR A 10 18.33 -31.00 3.27
CA THR A 10 16.86 -31.18 3.30
C THR A 10 16.17 -30.08 2.49
N ARG A 11 15.62 -30.51 1.34
CA ARG A 11 14.71 -29.72 0.51
C ARG A 11 13.47 -29.35 1.30
N ASN A 12 13.08 -28.07 1.30
CA ASN A 12 11.68 -27.69 1.45
C ASN A 12 11.32 -26.65 0.39
N ALA A 13 11.16 -27.14 -0.83
CA ALA A 13 10.50 -26.41 -1.90
C ALA A 13 8.98 -26.55 -1.71
N LEU A 14 8.34 -25.55 -1.11
CA LEU A 14 6.93 -25.24 -1.34
C LEU A 14 6.89 -23.90 -2.08
N ARG A 15 6.54 -23.88 -3.36
CA ARG A 15 5.14 -23.77 -3.84
C ARG A 15 4.41 -22.56 -3.25
N TRP A 16 4.88 -21.37 -3.65
CA TRP A 16 4.14 -20.12 -3.47
C TRP A 16 3.31 -19.84 -4.73
N LEU A 17 2.09 -20.36 -4.75
CA LEU A 17 1.10 -20.07 -5.78
C LEU A 17 -0.29 -20.02 -5.13
N GLY A 18 -0.91 -18.85 -5.19
CA GLY A 18 -2.37 -18.63 -5.18
C GLY A 18 -3.18 -19.10 -3.97
N LEU A 19 -3.85 -18.15 -3.31
CA LEU A 19 -5.20 -18.38 -2.82
C LEU A 19 -5.98 -17.05 -2.74
N CYS A 20 -6.71 -16.78 -3.84
CA CYS A 20 -7.90 -15.93 -3.81
C CYS A 20 -9.08 -16.68 -3.19
N ALA A 21 -10.16 -15.95 -2.89
CA ALA A 21 -11.41 -16.40 -2.28
C ALA A 21 -11.32 -16.74 -0.76
N GLY A 22 -12.23 -16.26 0.09
CA GLY A 22 -13.32 -15.32 -0.18
C GLY A 22 -14.13 -15.00 1.08
N ALA A 23 -14.71 -13.80 1.12
CA ALA A 23 -15.75 -13.42 2.07
C ALA A 23 -16.61 -12.32 1.44
N LEU A 24 -17.67 -12.74 0.74
CA LEU A 24 -18.81 -11.87 0.49
C LEU A 24 -19.51 -11.59 1.83
N LEU A 25 -19.84 -10.33 2.11
CA LEU A 25 -21.11 -9.92 2.74
C LEU A 25 -21.18 -8.38 2.80
N ALA A 26 -22.37 -7.85 2.51
CA ALA A 26 -22.83 -6.48 2.80
C ALA A 26 -21.86 -5.31 2.50
N GLY A 27 -21.60 -5.07 1.22
CA GLY A 27 -21.17 -3.75 0.73
C GLY A 27 -21.88 -3.45 -0.58
N GLY A 28 -22.33 -2.20 -0.78
CA GLY A 28 -22.92 -1.78 -2.05
C GLY A 28 -21.99 -2.13 -3.20
N ALA A 29 -22.53 -2.68 -4.29
CA ALA A 29 -21.73 -3.11 -5.44
C ALA A 29 -21.24 -1.90 -6.25
N HIS A 30 -20.26 -1.18 -5.71
CA HIS A 30 -19.54 -0.13 -6.41
C HIS A 30 -18.79 -0.75 -7.59
N ALA A 31 -19.28 -0.50 -8.80
CA ALA A 31 -18.63 -0.93 -10.03
C ALA A 31 -17.20 -0.39 -10.08
N SER A 32 -16.25 -1.25 -10.45
CA SER A 32 -14.87 -0.82 -10.70
C SER A 32 -14.78 -0.29 -12.13
N ALA A 33 -14.27 0.92 -12.30
CA ALA A 33 -13.99 1.48 -13.62
C ALA A 33 -12.58 1.07 -14.05
N ARG A 34 -12.44 0.52 -15.25
CA ARG A 34 -11.12 0.39 -15.90
C ARG A 34 -10.72 1.79 -16.38
N ILE A 35 -9.63 2.31 -15.85
CA ILE A 35 -9.14 3.67 -16.12
C ILE A 35 -8.13 3.66 -17.26
N LEU A 36 -7.22 2.68 -17.25
CA LEU A 36 -6.16 2.56 -18.23
C LEU A 36 -5.87 1.08 -18.51
N GLU A 37 -5.53 0.77 -19.75
CA GLU A 37 -4.99 -0.50 -20.18
C GLU A 37 -3.89 -0.24 -21.21
N LEU A 38 -2.72 -0.80 -20.97
CA LEU A 38 -1.52 -0.70 -21.79
C LEU A 38 -1.05 -2.12 -22.14
N ASP A 39 -0.59 -2.33 -23.38
CA ASP A 39 0.12 -3.55 -23.75
C ASP A 39 1.64 -3.34 -23.60
N CYS A 40 2.21 -3.87 -22.53
CA CYS A 40 3.63 -3.76 -22.22
C CYS A 40 4.41 -4.96 -22.77
N ALA A 41 4.55 -4.98 -24.10
CA ALA A 41 5.20 -6.04 -24.89
C ALA A 41 4.48 -7.41 -24.81
N GLY A 42 3.21 -7.45 -25.23
CA GLY A 42 2.36 -8.64 -25.22
C GLY A 42 1.88 -9.04 -23.82
N GLN A 43 1.92 -8.12 -22.86
CA GLN A 43 1.62 -8.35 -21.44
C GLN A 43 0.80 -7.16 -20.89
N PRO A 44 -0.47 -7.37 -20.49
CA PRO A 44 -1.35 -6.27 -20.12
C PRO A 44 -0.95 -5.65 -18.77
N PHE A 45 -0.84 -4.33 -18.75
CA PHE A 45 -0.86 -3.50 -17.54
C PHE A 45 -2.19 -2.77 -17.45
N VAL A 46 -2.91 -2.94 -16.34
CA VAL A 46 -4.27 -2.43 -16.14
C VAL A 46 -4.35 -1.61 -14.86
N VAL A 47 -4.96 -0.43 -14.96
CA VAL A 47 -5.34 0.41 -13.83
C VAL A 47 -6.85 0.42 -13.69
N GLU A 48 -7.34 0.03 -12.51
CA GLU A 48 -8.75 0.09 -12.12
C GLU A 48 -8.93 1.08 -10.98
N ALA A 49 -10.06 1.78 -10.96
CA ALA A 49 -10.46 2.63 -9.86
C ALA A 49 -11.86 2.25 -9.35
N ARG A 50 -12.03 2.18 -8.03
CA ARG A 50 -13.27 1.72 -7.39
C ARG A 50 -13.66 2.64 -6.23
N PRO A 51 -14.90 3.19 -6.21
CA PRO A 51 -15.46 3.82 -5.02
C PRO A 51 -15.58 2.82 -3.86
N PHE A 52 -15.25 3.23 -2.64
CA PHE A 52 -15.41 2.37 -1.45
C PHE A 52 -16.06 3.04 -0.24
N ALA A 53 -16.02 4.37 -0.14
CA ALA A 53 -16.68 5.13 0.92
C ALA A 53 -17.06 6.53 0.41
N GLU A 54 -17.94 7.22 1.13
CA GLU A 54 -18.20 8.66 0.96
C GLU A 54 -17.29 9.45 1.91
N ASN A 55 -16.78 10.61 1.48
CA ASN A 55 -16.03 11.54 2.32
C ASN A 55 -16.94 12.65 2.88
N ALA A 56 -16.40 13.46 3.80
CA ALA A 56 -17.16 14.52 4.47
C ALA A 56 -17.76 15.60 3.54
N ALA A 57 -17.32 15.67 2.27
CA ALA A 57 -17.88 16.55 1.25
C ALA A 57 -18.97 15.88 0.38
N GLY A 58 -19.44 14.68 0.75
CA GLY A 58 -20.43 13.93 -0.02
C GLY A 58 -19.93 13.37 -1.36
N SER A 59 -18.60 13.28 -1.54
CA SER A 59 -17.97 12.72 -2.74
C SER A 59 -17.29 11.38 -2.42
N SER A 60 -17.03 10.56 -3.43
CA SER A 60 -16.49 9.21 -3.19
C SER A 60 -14.98 9.21 -2.94
N GLN A 61 -14.56 8.45 -1.91
CA GLN A 61 -13.19 7.97 -1.77
C GLN A 61 -12.93 6.83 -2.78
N VAL A 62 -11.76 6.84 -3.40
CA VAL A 62 -11.39 5.97 -4.53
C VAL A 62 -10.22 5.08 -4.17
N ASP A 63 -10.39 3.79 -4.37
CA ASP A 63 -9.32 2.81 -4.34
C ASP A 63 -8.77 2.59 -5.76
N VAL A 64 -7.48 2.81 -5.93
CA VAL A 64 -6.78 2.59 -7.21
C VAL A 64 -6.02 1.27 -7.13
N ARG A 65 -6.16 0.45 -8.18
CA ARG A 65 -5.64 -0.92 -8.26
C ARG A 65 -4.86 -1.10 -9.54
N TYR A 66 -3.72 -1.76 -9.41
CA TYR A 66 -2.79 -1.99 -10.51
C TYR A 66 -2.64 -3.50 -10.71
N ARG A 67 -2.70 -3.95 -11.96
CA ARG A 67 -2.34 -5.32 -12.34
C ARG A 67 -1.34 -5.31 -13.48
N TYR A 68 -0.36 -6.20 -13.42
CA TYR A 68 0.51 -6.53 -14.55
C TYR A 68 0.42 -8.02 -14.82
N ARG A 69 0.26 -8.43 -16.08
CA ARG A 69 0.16 -9.86 -16.47
C ARG A 69 -1.02 -10.57 -15.76
N GLY A 70 -2.08 -9.82 -15.47
CA GLY A 70 -3.24 -10.29 -14.68
C GLY A 70 -3.02 -10.38 -13.17
N GLN A 71 -1.78 -10.25 -12.67
CA GLN A 71 -1.46 -10.33 -11.25
C GLN A 71 -1.55 -8.94 -10.58
N PRO A 72 -2.10 -8.82 -9.35
CA PRO A 72 -2.16 -7.56 -8.64
C PRO A 72 -0.77 -7.12 -8.15
N LEU A 73 -0.50 -5.82 -8.25
CA LEU A 73 0.70 -5.20 -7.69
C LEU A 73 0.35 -4.53 -6.35
N ALA A 74 1.24 -4.64 -5.37
CA ALA A 74 1.14 -3.86 -4.14
C ALA A 74 1.51 -2.40 -4.42
N ALA A 75 0.68 -1.47 -3.94
CA ALA A 75 0.78 -0.05 -4.22
C ALA A 75 0.85 0.75 -2.91
N ILE A 76 1.98 1.44 -2.67
CA ILE A 76 2.24 2.21 -1.45
C ILE A 76 2.52 3.66 -1.83
N ARG A 77 1.84 4.61 -1.19
CA ARG A 77 2.12 6.05 -1.36
C ARG A 77 2.96 6.56 -0.20
N TYR A 78 4.26 6.55 -0.40
CA TYR A 78 5.25 6.93 0.60
C TYR A 78 5.07 8.37 1.07
N GLU A 79 4.65 9.23 0.16
CA GLU A 79 4.65 10.68 0.33
C GLU A 79 3.47 11.21 1.16
N ILE A 80 2.40 10.41 1.37
CA ILE A 80 1.33 10.76 2.34
C ILE A 80 1.93 10.96 3.74
N PHE A 81 2.98 10.21 4.07
CA PHE A 81 3.61 10.18 5.39
C PHE A 81 5.12 10.42 5.30
N TYR A 82 5.60 11.01 4.20
CA TYR A 82 6.99 11.15 3.75
C TYR A 82 8.07 10.73 4.78
N LYS A 83 8.32 11.49 5.84
CA LYS A 83 9.33 11.19 6.88
C LYS A 83 9.23 9.82 7.56
N ASN A 84 8.03 9.28 7.73
CA ASN A 84 7.85 7.98 8.40
C ASN A 84 8.07 6.79 7.47
N LEU A 85 7.75 6.93 6.18
CA LEU A 85 7.70 5.80 5.26
C LEU A 85 8.85 5.79 4.25
N ASP A 86 9.45 6.94 3.92
CA ASP A 86 10.53 7.03 2.92
C ASP A 86 11.72 6.11 3.26
N ALA A 87 12.00 5.90 4.56
CA ALA A 87 13.02 4.94 5.03
C ALA A 87 12.77 3.46 4.61
N TYR A 88 11.56 3.10 4.19
CA TYR A 88 11.24 1.76 3.65
C TYR A 88 11.35 1.70 2.12
N LEU A 89 11.46 2.83 1.44
CA LEU A 89 11.59 2.88 -0.01
C LEU A 89 12.98 2.35 -0.41
N GLN A 90 13.01 1.47 -1.41
CA GLN A 90 14.28 1.04 -2.00
C GLN A 90 14.75 2.12 -2.97
N HIS A 91 15.91 2.72 -2.71
CA HIS A 91 16.49 3.78 -3.56
C HIS A 91 17.52 3.26 -4.59
N ASP A 92 17.77 1.95 -4.63
CA ASP A 92 18.66 1.32 -5.62
C ASP A 92 18.08 1.46 -7.03
N ALA A 93 18.75 2.21 -7.92
CA ALA A 93 18.30 2.46 -9.28
C ALA A 93 18.24 1.18 -10.16
N ALA A 94 18.95 0.11 -9.80
CA ALA A 94 18.85 -1.18 -10.47
C ALA A 94 17.58 -1.97 -10.07
N ARG A 95 16.90 -1.54 -9.00
CA ARG A 95 15.65 -2.13 -8.51
C ARG A 95 14.48 -1.17 -8.52
N THR A 96 14.72 0.14 -8.65
CA THR A 96 13.72 1.18 -8.55
C THR A 96 13.80 2.14 -9.74
N ARG A 97 12.71 2.22 -10.50
CA ARG A 97 12.52 3.20 -11.57
C ARG A 97 11.56 4.29 -11.11
N ALA A 98 11.93 5.55 -11.24
CA ALA A 98 11.06 6.69 -10.96
C ALA A 98 10.57 7.34 -12.25
N PHE A 99 9.29 7.73 -12.30
CA PHE A 99 8.63 8.25 -13.51
C PHE A 99 8.41 9.78 -13.48
N GLY A 100 9.35 10.53 -12.88
CA GLY A 100 9.40 11.99 -12.99
C GLY A 100 8.26 12.79 -12.35
N LEU A 101 7.50 12.23 -11.41
CA LEU A 101 6.48 12.97 -10.65
C LEU A 101 7.14 13.96 -9.66
N ASN A 102 6.60 15.19 -9.55
CA ASN A 102 7.03 16.20 -8.57
C ASN A 102 6.41 15.96 -7.19
N LEU A 103 6.90 14.97 -6.45
CA LEU A 103 6.24 14.45 -5.24
C LEU A 103 6.61 15.24 -3.97
N ASP A 104 5.65 15.44 -3.06
CA ASP A 104 5.90 16.11 -1.77
C ASP A 104 6.67 15.21 -0.80
N THR A 105 7.98 15.37 -0.77
CA THR A 105 8.91 14.56 0.04
C THR A 105 9.39 15.27 1.31
N VAL A 106 9.05 16.55 1.49
CA VAL A 106 9.57 17.40 2.57
C VAL A 106 8.51 18.18 3.34
N GLY A 107 7.25 18.20 2.89
CA GLY A 107 6.13 18.89 3.55
C GLY A 107 6.09 20.41 3.33
N THR A 108 7.03 20.96 2.55
CA THR A 108 7.08 22.39 2.16
C THR A 108 6.46 22.65 0.78
N SER A 109 6.06 21.61 0.06
CA SER A 109 5.69 21.64 -1.37
C SER A 109 4.36 22.35 -1.70
N ARG A 110 3.66 22.88 -0.68
CA ARG A 110 2.40 23.64 -0.84
C ARG A 110 2.54 24.90 -1.69
N LEU A 111 3.76 25.43 -1.89
CA LEU A 111 4.01 26.69 -2.60
C LEU A 111 3.98 26.59 -4.14
N HIS A 112 4.19 25.41 -4.72
CA HIS A 112 4.30 25.24 -6.19
C HIS A 112 3.40 24.16 -6.79
N GLY A 113 2.60 23.49 -5.96
CA GLY A 113 1.84 22.31 -6.38
C GLY A 113 2.73 21.07 -6.47
N TYR A 114 2.15 19.90 -6.22
CA TYR A 114 2.87 18.64 -6.16
C TYR A 114 2.01 17.51 -6.73
N ASP A 115 2.69 16.53 -7.30
CA ASP A 115 2.12 15.30 -7.81
C ASP A 115 1.81 14.31 -6.69
N TRP A 116 0.91 13.37 -6.99
CA TRP A 116 0.62 12.21 -6.16
C TRP A 116 0.75 10.96 -7.02
N GLY A 117 1.54 9.97 -6.59
CA GLY A 117 1.61 8.69 -7.30
C GLY A 117 1.90 7.55 -6.35
N ASP A 118 1.31 6.39 -6.64
CA ASP A 118 1.61 5.18 -5.87
C ASP A 118 2.94 4.58 -6.38
N THR A 119 3.73 4.03 -5.45
CA THR A 119 4.91 3.21 -5.75
C THR A 119 4.49 1.75 -5.85
N LEU A 120 4.77 1.12 -6.98
CA LEU A 120 4.31 -0.23 -7.32
C LEU A 120 5.41 -1.27 -7.12
N TYR A 121 5.09 -2.35 -6.41
CA TYR A 121 6.03 -3.42 -6.08
C TYR A 121 5.81 -4.67 -6.94
N LEU A 122 6.88 -5.13 -7.58
CA LEU A 122 7.01 -6.39 -8.32
C LEU A 122 7.85 -7.35 -7.47
N PRO A 123 7.24 -8.26 -6.69
CA PRO A 123 7.98 -9.19 -5.85
C PRO A 123 8.75 -10.22 -6.71
N PRO A 124 10.05 -10.49 -6.44
CA PRO A 124 10.89 -11.34 -7.29
C PRO A 124 10.51 -12.83 -7.39
N ASP A 125 9.62 -13.31 -6.52
CA ASP A 125 9.04 -14.67 -6.57
C ASP A 125 7.95 -14.81 -7.65
N ALA A 126 7.31 -13.69 -8.03
CA ALA A 126 6.27 -13.64 -9.06
C ALA A 126 6.72 -12.99 -10.37
N PHE A 127 7.69 -12.05 -10.32
CA PHE A 127 8.16 -11.29 -11.47
C PHE A 127 9.69 -11.36 -11.61
N SER A 128 10.18 -11.62 -12.81
CA SER A 128 11.61 -11.60 -13.11
C SER A 128 12.15 -10.17 -13.24
N ALA A 129 13.47 -9.97 -13.17
CA ALA A 129 14.07 -8.68 -13.51
C ALA A 129 13.72 -8.23 -14.94
N SER A 130 13.52 -9.18 -15.87
CA SER A 130 13.08 -8.87 -17.23
C SER A 130 11.63 -8.37 -17.30
N ASP A 131 10.76 -8.78 -16.36
CA ASP A 131 9.40 -8.25 -16.23
C ASP A 131 9.41 -6.82 -15.69
N PHE A 132 10.29 -6.54 -14.73
CA PHE A 132 10.53 -5.20 -14.22
C PHE A 132 11.01 -4.26 -15.33
N GLU A 133 12.04 -4.62 -16.10
CA GLU A 133 12.55 -3.78 -17.20
C GLU A 133 11.51 -3.54 -18.30
N ARG A 134 10.76 -4.58 -18.72
CA ARG A 134 9.67 -4.44 -19.71
C ARG A 134 8.59 -3.47 -19.23
N LEU A 135 8.13 -3.62 -17.99
CA LEU A 135 7.09 -2.76 -17.44
C LEU A 135 7.64 -1.33 -17.20
N ALA A 136 8.85 -1.19 -16.69
CA ALA A 136 9.52 0.11 -16.49
C ALA A 136 9.62 0.89 -17.80
N ALA A 137 10.10 0.26 -18.87
CA ALA A 137 10.21 0.89 -20.20
C ALA A 137 8.83 1.28 -20.76
N CYS A 138 7.82 0.41 -20.61
CA CYS A 138 6.44 0.68 -21.02
C CYS A 138 5.83 1.88 -20.29
N LEU A 139 5.96 1.93 -18.96
CA LEU A 139 5.39 3.01 -18.14
C LEU A 139 6.11 4.35 -18.36
N GLU A 140 7.41 4.34 -18.65
CA GLU A 140 8.15 5.55 -19.04
C GLU A 140 7.69 6.07 -20.41
N ALA A 141 7.57 5.19 -21.41
CA ALA A 141 7.11 5.57 -22.75
C ALA A 141 5.67 6.11 -22.75
N GLU A 142 4.78 5.51 -21.96
CA GLU A 142 3.37 5.90 -21.87
C GLU A 142 3.10 6.99 -20.82
N ARG A 143 4.12 7.56 -20.17
CA ARG A 143 4.00 8.49 -19.02
C ARG A 143 3.02 9.64 -19.26
N GLU A 144 3.14 10.33 -20.39
CA GLU A 144 2.27 11.48 -20.72
C GLU A 144 0.84 11.07 -21.08
N ARG A 145 0.61 9.81 -21.46
CA ARG A 145 -0.73 9.24 -21.61
C ARG A 145 -1.29 8.88 -20.25
N ILE A 146 -0.52 8.21 -19.39
CA ILE A 146 -0.90 7.87 -18.01
C ILE A 146 -1.34 9.13 -17.25
N ARG A 147 -0.52 10.21 -17.27
CA ARG A 147 -0.82 11.48 -16.60
C ARG A 147 -2.13 12.11 -17.10
N ARG A 148 -2.34 12.19 -18.42
CA ARG A 148 -3.57 12.74 -19.01
C ARG A 148 -4.79 11.88 -18.67
N THR A 149 -4.70 10.56 -18.87
CA THR A 149 -5.79 9.64 -18.52
C THR A 149 -6.15 9.71 -17.03
N PHE A 150 -5.18 9.90 -16.13
CA PHE A 150 -5.46 10.06 -14.70
C PHE A 150 -6.10 11.42 -14.37
N ALA A 151 -5.67 12.51 -15.02
CA ALA A 151 -6.26 13.83 -14.85
C ALA A 151 -7.71 13.91 -15.36
N ASP A 152 -7.98 13.30 -16.52
CA ASP A 152 -9.31 13.26 -17.15
C ASP A 152 -10.24 12.21 -16.51
N ALA A 153 -9.68 11.25 -15.77
CA ALA A 153 -10.42 10.13 -15.20
C ALA A 153 -11.44 10.57 -14.15
N SER A 154 -12.67 10.13 -14.38
CA SER A 154 -13.84 10.47 -13.59
C SER A 154 -14.52 9.20 -13.08
N ILE A 155 -14.33 8.91 -11.80
CA ILE A 155 -14.99 7.80 -11.15
C ILE A 155 -16.39 8.25 -10.73
N THR A 156 -17.40 7.50 -11.16
CA THR A 156 -18.80 7.72 -10.75
C THR A 156 -19.21 6.66 -9.74
N SER A 157 -19.83 7.08 -8.64
CA SER A 157 -20.52 6.16 -7.72
C SER A 157 -22.02 6.46 -7.66
N ARG A 158 -22.78 5.53 -7.06
CA ARG A 158 -24.18 5.71 -6.68
C ARG A 158 -24.22 5.63 -5.15
N THR A 159 -24.85 6.61 -4.51
CA THR A 159 -25.02 6.63 -3.05
C THR A 159 -26.03 5.57 -2.60
N PHE A 160 -26.11 5.33 -1.28
CA PHE A 160 -27.17 4.48 -0.69
C PHE A 160 -28.56 5.04 -1.09
N LEU A 161 -29.48 4.18 -1.54
CA LEU A 161 -30.75 4.48 -2.24
C LEU A 161 -30.65 4.91 -3.72
N GLY A 162 -29.46 5.14 -4.28
CA GLY A 162 -29.26 5.36 -5.73
C GLY A 162 -29.78 6.68 -6.29
N LEU A 163 -30.24 7.60 -5.43
CA LEU A 163 -30.86 8.87 -5.80
C LEU A 163 -29.87 9.94 -6.28
N MET A 164 -28.58 9.82 -5.93
CA MET A 164 -27.54 10.74 -6.39
C MET A 164 -26.32 10.00 -6.96
N LYS A 165 -25.80 10.52 -8.08
CA LYS A 165 -24.51 10.12 -8.65
C LYS A 165 -23.44 11.06 -8.11
N THR A 166 -22.47 10.54 -7.38
CA THR A 166 -21.28 11.34 -7.02
C THR A 166 -20.21 11.13 -8.08
N ARG A 167 -19.56 12.21 -8.49
CA ARG A 167 -18.41 12.21 -9.40
C ARG A 167 -17.18 12.60 -8.59
N THR A 168 -16.09 11.87 -8.77
CA THR A 168 -14.82 12.13 -8.09
C THR A 168 -13.67 11.87 -9.07
N SER A 169 -12.57 12.61 -8.94
CA SER A 169 -11.37 12.45 -9.77
C SER A 169 -10.48 11.32 -9.26
N MET A 170 -9.44 10.97 -10.02
CA MET A 170 -8.39 10.09 -9.50
C MET A 170 -7.67 10.72 -8.30
N PRO A 171 -7.37 9.93 -7.24
CA PRO A 171 -6.64 10.40 -6.06
C PRO A 171 -5.11 10.41 -6.27
N VAL A 172 -4.65 10.30 -7.51
CA VAL A 172 -3.25 10.26 -7.96
C VAL A 172 -3.14 10.95 -9.33
N THR A 173 -2.03 11.64 -9.58
CA THR A 173 -1.69 12.25 -10.88
C THR A 173 -0.89 11.30 -11.78
N GLY A 174 -0.31 10.22 -11.23
CA GLY A 174 0.39 9.20 -12.00
C GLY A 174 0.83 7.99 -11.19
N ILE A 175 1.86 7.30 -11.68
CA ILE A 175 2.61 6.28 -10.96
C ILE A 175 3.93 6.92 -10.53
N ALA A 176 4.29 6.84 -9.24
CA ALA A 176 5.51 7.48 -8.75
C ALA A 176 6.75 6.69 -9.16
N ARG A 177 6.76 5.40 -8.82
CA ARG A 177 7.91 4.50 -9.01
C ARG A 177 7.47 3.06 -9.24
N LEU A 178 8.33 2.28 -9.87
CA LEU A 178 8.27 0.81 -9.94
C LEU A 178 9.43 0.25 -9.14
N VAL A 179 9.21 -0.81 -8.35
CA VAL A 179 10.25 -1.43 -7.50
C VAL A 179 10.26 -2.95 -7.67
N HIS A 180 11.40 -3.54 -8.03
CA HIS A 180 11.63 -4.99 -8.08
C HIS A 180 12.02 -5.55 -6.70
N ALA A 181 11.05 -5.54 -5.79
CA ALA A 181 11.18 -6.08 -4.44
C ALA A 181 9.79 -6.51 -3.91
N PRO A 182 9.73 -7.33 -2.85
CA PRO A 182 8.52 -7.47 -2.05
C PRO A 182 8.12 -6.11 -1.45
N ALA A 183 6.81 -5.86 -1.34
CA ALA A 183 6.34 -4.68 -0.62
C ALA A 183 6.74 -4.78 0.87
N PRO A 184 7.41 -3.76 1.44
CA PRO A 184 7.93 -3.82 2.81
C PRO A 184 6.85 -3.60 3.88
N ILE A 185 5.69 -3.05 3.51
CA ILE A 185 4.56 -2.75 4.40
C ILE A 185 3.39 -3.66 4.03
N ALA A 186 2.83 -4.35 5.03
CA ALA A 186 1.66 -5.22 4.88
C ALA A 186 0.35 -4.55 5.30
N GLY A 187 0.40 -3.51 6.16
CA GLY A 187 -0.79 -2.81 6.62
C GLY A 187 -0.47 -1.44 7.24
N LEU A 188 -1.44 -0.53 7.17
CA LEU A 188 -1.32 0.84 7.67
C LEU A 188 -2.67 1.34 8.18
N TYR A 189 -2.77 1.62 9.48
CA TYR A 189 -4.04 1.92 10.18
C TYR A 189 -3.95 3.24 10.94
N GLY A 190 -5.03 4.02 10.98
CA GLY A 190 -5.06 5.34 11.61
C GLY A 190 -4.73 6.50 10.66
N VAL A 191 -4.88 6.29 9.36
CA VAL A 191 -4.67 7.33 8.33
C VAL A 191 -5.52 8.57 8.64
N GLY A 192 -4.87 9.68 9.01
CA GLY A 192 -5.53 10.94 9.36
C GLY A 192 -5.67 11.24 10.86
N ASN A 193 -5.37 10.28 11.76
CA ASN A 193 -5.31 10.52 13.20
C ASN A 193 -3.98 11.18 13.62
N TRP A 194 -3.77 11.52 14.89
CA TRP A 194 -2.49 12.08 15.36
C TRP A 194 -1.30 11.11 15.26
N TYR A 195 -1.60 9.83 15.08
CA TYR A 195 -0.70 8.70 15.03
C TYR A 195 -1.29 7.63 14.11
N PHE A 196 -0.44 6.72 13.65
CA PHE A 196 -0.84 5.55 12.88
C PHE A 196 -0.07 4.31 13.32
N VAL A 197 -0.60 3.13 13.00
CA VAL A 197 0.07 1.84 13.18
C VAL A 197 0.54 1.34 11.82
N LEU A 198 1.82 1.01 11.73
CA LEU A 198 2.43 0.34 10.60
C LEU A 198 2.64 -1.13 10.93
N VAL A 199 2.30 -2.00 9.99
CA VAL A 199 2.58 -3.44 10.04
C VAL A 199 3.54 -3.76 8.90
N GLU A 200 4.77 -4.14 9.23
CA GLU A 200 5.78 -4.55 8.26
C GLU A 200 5.44 -5.90 7.64
N ALA A 201 5.95 -6.16 6.43
CA ALA A 201 5.82 -7.46 5.77
C ALA A 201 6.49 -8.60 6.57
N GLY A 202 7.57 -8.29 7.29
CA GLY A 202 8.23 -9.20 8.26
C GLY A 202 7.42 -9.45 9.54
N GLY A 203 6.34 -8.70 9.77
CA GLY A 203 5.43 -8.87 10.90
C GLY A 203 5.68 -7.95 12.09
N GLN A 204 6.73 -7.12 12.11
CA GLN A 204 6.91 -6.12 13.16
C GLN A 204 5.80 -5.06 13.09
N VAL A 205 5.35 -4.60 14.26
CA VAL A 205 4.28 -3.60 14.39
C VAL A 205 4.81 -2.38 15.14
N LEU A 206 4.67 -1.22 14.50
CA LEU A 206 5.18 0.05 14.99
C LEU A 206 4.03 1.06 15.13
N VAL A 207 4.04 1.85 16.20
CA VAL A 207 3.23 3.06 16.32
C VAL A 207 4.08 4.25 15.87
N HIS A 208 3.55 5.08 14.98
CA HIS A 208 4.21 6.23 14.35
C HIS A 208 3.43 7.52 14.56
N SER A 209 4.13 8.65 14.67
CA SER A 209 3.54 9.98 14.68
C SER A 209 3.10 10.39 13.28
N ASN A 210 1.84 10.77 13.08
CA ASN A 210 1.35 11.12 11.74
C ASN A 210 1.82 12.52 11.29
N PHE A 211 1.79 13.50 12.20
CA PHE A 211 2.06 14.90 11.88
C PHE A 211 3.53 15.29 12.02
N THR A 212 4.36 14.89 11.05
CA THR A 212 5.81 15.14 11.04
C THR A 212 6.23 16.39 10.25
N ALA A 213 5.31 17.31 9.96
CA ALA A 213 5.67 18.62 9.42
C ALA A 213 6.71 19.27 10.34
N ASN A 214 7.91 19.51 9.80
CA ASN A 214 9.10 20.05 10.46
C ASN A 214 9.70 19.26 11.66
N ASN A 215 9.00 18.29 12.26
CA ASN A 215 9.53 17.43 13.33
C ASN A 215 10.06 16.07 12.81
N PRO A 216 11.04 15.42 13.47
CA PRO A 216 11.39 14.03 13.17
C PRO A 216 10.21 13.09 13.51
N PRO A 217 10.07 11.95 12.80
CA PRO A 217 9.07 10.94 13.16
C PRO A 217 9.40 10.34 14.52
N VAL A 218 8.40 10.28 15.41
CA VAL A 218 8.50 9.49 16.64
C VAL A 218 7.85 8.14 16.37
N SER A 219 8.62 7.08 16.59
CA SER A 219 8.16 5.70 16.43
C SER A 219 8.39 4.90 17.71
N THR A 220 7.56 3.90 17.95
CA THR A 220 7.76 2.94 19.04
C THR A 220 7.31 1.56 18.59
N ALA A 221 8.16 0.56 18.83
CA ALA A 221 7.79 -0.83 18.59
C ALA A 221 6.69 -1.26 19.55
N LEU A 222 5.57 -1.71 18.99
CA LEU A 222 4.42 -2.21 19.75
C LEU A 222 4.52 -3.72 19.98
N GLY A 223 4.94 -4.45 18.95
CA GLY A 223 4.84 -5.91 18.96
C GLY A 223 5.05 -6.55 17.60
N GLU A 224 4.48 -7.74 17.42
CA GLU A 224 4.62 -8.56 16.21
C GLU A 224 3.29 -9.20 15.78
N VAL A 225 3.15 -9.50 14.50
CA VAL A 225 2.06 -10.31 13.94
C VAL A 225 2.54 -11.72 13.68
N ARG A 226 1.90 -12.71 14.33
CA ARG A 226 2.02 -14.13 13.96
C ARG A 226 0.87 -14.51 13.05
N ARG A 227 1.17 -15.17 11.93
CA ARG A 227 0.17 -15.63 10.95
C ARG A 227 -0.41 -17.00 11.34
N ASP A 228 -1.04 -17.07 12.51
CA ASP A 228 -1.58 -18.28 13.13
C ASP A 228 -3.05 -18.54 12.76
N GLY A 229 -3.30 -18.77 11.47
CA GLY A 229 -4.63 -19.09 10.93
C GLY A 229 -5.27 -17.96 10.14
N ARG A 230 -6.61 -17.99 10.00
CA ARG A 230 -7.36 -17.09 9.10
C ARG A 230 -7.28 -15.60 9.48
N ARG A 231 -7.17 -15.30 10.78
CA ARG A 231 -7.03 -13.95 11.33
C ARG A 231 -5.74 -13.94 12.17
N PRO A 232 -4.65 -13.35 11.66
CA PRO A 232 -3.36 -13.32 12.36
C PRO A 232 -3.46 -12.72 13.76
N THR A 233 -2.57 -13.13 14.66
CA THR A 233 -2.51 -12.62 16.04
C THR A 233 -1.45 -11.53 16.17
N LEU A 234 -1.90 -10.33 16.58
CA LEU A 234 -1.05 -9.27 17.09
C LEU A 234 -0.64 -9.60 18.52
N LEU A 235 0.66 -9.75 18.76
CA LEU A 235 1.27 -9.94 20.06
C LEU A 235 1.91 -8.64 20.52
N ALA A 236 1.34 -8.03 21.55
CA ALA A 236 1.71 -6.71 22.05
C ALA A 236 1.43 -6.63 23.56
N PRO A 237 2.08 -5.73 24.33
CA PRO A 237 1.78 -5.54 25.74
C PRO A 237 0.36 -4.99 25.93
N ALA A 238 -0.20 -5.12 27.13
CA ALA A 238 -1.54 -4.58 27.45
C ALA A 238 -1.63 -3.05 27.21
N ARG A 239 -0.53 -2.35 27.51
CA ARG A 239 -0.34 -0.91 27.35
C ARG A 239 1.01 -0.62 26.75
N TYR A 240 1.12 0.50 26.05
CA TYR A 240 2.35 0.97 25.44
C TYR A 240 2.56 2.46 25.76
N ARG A 241 3.81 2.92 25.75
CA ARG A 241 4.14 4.33 25.94
C ARG A 241 4.49 4.96 24.59
N PHE A 242 3.88 6.10 24.29
CA PHE A 242 4.12 6.84 23.05
C PHE A 242 4.03 8.35 23.34
N HIS A 243 4.95 9.17 22.79
CA HIS A 243 5.09 10.60 23.18
C HIS A 243 5.07 10.85 24.71
N GLY A 244 5.68 9.95 25.50
CA GLY A 244 5.73 10.05 26.96
C GLY A 244 4.43 9.71 27.70
N LYS A 245 3.31 9.48 27.00
CA LYS A 245 2.01 9.08 27.58
C LYS A 245 1.79 7.57 27.44
N GLU A 246 1.05 6.99 28.39
CA GLU A 246 0.63 5.59 28.35
C GLU A 246 -0.74 5.46 27.67
N TYR A 247 -0.91 4.41 26.85
CA TYR A 247 -2.10 4.12 26.06
C TYR A 247 -2.45 2.63 26.15
N GLU A 248 -3.71 2.27 25.98
CA GLU A 248 -4.11 0.85 25.91
C GLU A 248 -3.97 0.32 24.48
N THR A 249 -3.33 -0.84 24.32
CA THR A 249 -3.12 -1.47 23.01
C THR A 249 -4.44 -1.85 22.33
N ARG A 250 -5.52 -2.06 23.10
CA ARG A 250 -6.85 -2.36 22.55
C ARG A 250 -7.42 -1.22 21.72
N ASP A 251 -7.07 0.04 22.03
CA ASP A 251 -7.62 1.21 21.35
C ASP A 251 -7.14 1.27 19.89
N LEU A 252 -5.94 0.74 19.64
CA LEU A 252 -5.37 0.57 18.29
C LEU A 252 -6.25 -0.28 17.37
N LEU A 253 -6.99 -1.24 17.93
CA LEU A 253 -7.88 -2.11 17.16
C LEU A 253 -9.08 -1.35 16.57
N THR A 254 -9.35 -0.12 17.04
CA THR A 254 -10.39 0.75 16.47
C THR A 254 -9.90 1.53 15.25
N LEU A 255 -8.58 1.66 15.06
CA LEU A 255 -7.99 2.40 13.94
C LEU A 255 -8.34 1.72 12.61
N THR A 256 -8.73 2.53 11.62
CA THR A 256 -9.04 2.05 10.27
C THR A 256 -7.89 2.20 9.31
N ASP A 257 -7.76 1.30 8.36
CA ASP A 257 -6.94 1.51 7.17
C ASP A 257 -7.54 2.61 6.26
N ARG A 258 -6.89 2.86 5.12
CA ARG A 258 -7.39 3.80 4.10
C ARG A 258 -8.74 3.40 3.49
N HIS A 259 -9.21 2.17 3.71
CA HIS A 259 -10.47 1.63 3.19
C HIS A 259 -11.60 1.63 4.23
N GLY A 260 -11.34 2.11 5.45
CA GLY A 260 -12.30 2.13 6.56
C GLY A 260 -12.40 0.80 7.33
N ARG A 261 -11.56 -0.19 7.02
CA ARG A 261 -11.52 -1.50 7.69
C ARG A 261 -10.69 -1.39 8.95
N ARG A 262 -11.18 -1.88 10.09
CA ARG A 262 -10.50 -1.69 11.38
C ARG A 262 -9.37 -2.70 11.54
N MET A 263 -8.30 -2.30 12.22
CA MET A 263 -7.22 -3.19 12.63
C MET A 263 -7.76 -4.38 13.46
N GLY A 264 -8.80 -4.16 14.26
CA GLY A 264 -9.54 -5.19 15.01
C GLY A 264 -10.41 -6.12 14.18
N ASP A 265 -10.53 -5.92 12.86
CA ASP A 265 -11.13 -6.89 11.93
C ASP A 265 -10.04 -7.80 11.30
N ASP A 266 -8.80 -7.32 11.22
CA ASP A 266 -7.64 -8.02 10.64
C ASP A 266 -6.79 -8.81 11.64
N PHE A 267 -6.65 -8.33 12.87
CA PHE A 267 -5.74 -8.92 13.87
C PHE A 267 -6.46 -9.28 15.17
N ARG A 268 -6.25 -10.50 15.66
CA ARG A 268 -6.62 -10.88 17.03
C ARG A 268 -5.54 -10.32 17.97
N LEU A 269 -5.90 -9.51 18.96
CA LEU A 269 -4.93 -9.11 19.98
C LEU A 269 -4.72 -10.25 20.99
N GLN A 270 -3.47 -10.62 21.21
CA GLN A 270 -3.03 -11.38 22.36
C GLN A 270 -2.06 -10.52 23.18
N VAL A 271 -2.44 -10.25 24.42
CA VAL A 271 -1.61 -9.50 25.37
C VAL A 271 -0.42 -10.34 25.82
N ARG A 272 0.76 -9.72 25.85
CA ARG A 272 1.98 -10.18 26.51
C ARG A 272 2.11 -9.54 27.90
#